data_AF-A0A954RRP3-F1
#
_entry.id   AF-A0A954RRP3-F1
#
_cell.length_a   1.000
_cell.length_b   1.000
_cell.length_c   1.000
_cell.angle_alpha   90.00
_cell.angle_beta   90.00
_cell.angle_gamma   90.00
#
_symmetry.space_group_name_H-M   'P 1'
#
loop_
_entity.id
_entity.type
_entity.pdbx_description
1 polymer ?
#
loop_
_entity_poly.entity_id
_entity_poly.type
_entity_poly.pdbx_seq_one_letter_code
_entity_poly.pdbx_strand_id
1 'polypeptide(L)'
;MRLRFRAVAWVVLLATLSGGIANAGLFKMDFGSLENDNNGIELDDWDTFPTFDFAEFDDEIATWTLTDFAASGDNDVTLTILDNEALADEFSSPALGMIHNNPVQQFLDVVYDGVEVPAVVKDDYLYRNPDTAGTELLFRFGGLNPGKYNVTLFLGRTSDANGQYGKIWVESDVNGGGEPDSENTGNFAGFDPEEGAENPDGNPVTLSVDIAAGQYLWYGHMEDNSGGISGMIIRQTEGGGLQGDFDANGVLDQLDIEALSAAVRGGANPSKYDVTGDGKVDAADRETWIRDLRKTYYGDSNNDGVFDSSDFVAVFMIGEYEDGIAGNSTWAEGDWSGDGDFDSSDFVAAFSDGGFEAGPRAAVSAVPEPSSLALLATGMLLLARRRR
;
A
#
# COMPACT_ATOMS: atom_id res chain seq x y z
N MET A 1 -43.31 33.33 -47.62
CA MET A 1 -43.04 31.98 -47.09
C MET A 1 -41.85 32.10 -46.15
N ARG A 2 -42.08 32.08 -44.83
CA ARG A 2 -41.05 32.35 -43.80
C ARG A 2 -40.19 31.09 -43.61
N LEU A 3 -38.94 31.10 -44.05
CA LEU A 3 -37.97 30.05 -43.74
C LEU A 3 -37.33 30.36 -42.38
N ARG A 4 -37.57 29.50 -41.40
CA ARG A 4 -36.91 29.52 -40.09
C ARG A 4 -35.55 28.82 -40.24
N PHE A 5 -34.45 29.54 -40.13
CA PHE A 5 -33.13 28.93 -39.93
C PHE A 5 -32.96 28.63 -38.44
N ARG A 6 -32.84 27.35 -38.10
CA ARG A 6 -32.46 26.89 -36.76
C ARG A 6 -30.97 27.18 -36.57
N ALA A 7 -30.63 27.91 -35.51
CA ALA A 7 -29.26 28.03 -35.04
C ALA A 7 -28.77 26.66 -34.56
N VAL A 8 -27.68 26.17 -35.15
CA VAL A 8 -26.94 25.02 -34.65
C VAL A 8 -26.10 25.56 -33.48
N ALA A 9 -26.53 25.24 -32.26
CA ALA A 9 -25.73 25.49 -31.07
C ALA A 9 -24.59 24.48 -31.08
N TRP A 10 -23.37 24.95 -31.31
CA TRP A 10 -22.16 24.20 -31.00
C TRP A 10 -22.08 24.10 -29.49
N VAL A 11 -22.45 22.94 -28.95
CA VAL A 11 -22.10 22.59 -27.58
C VAL A 11 -20.59 22.41 -27.57
N VAL A 12 -19.88 23.44 -27.12
CA VAL A 12 -18.51 23.29 -26.66
C VAL A 12 -18.63 22.38 -25.44
N LEU A 13 -18.29 21.10 -25.62
CA LEU A 13 -18.05 20.20 -24.51
C LEU A 13 -16.84 20.81 -23.79
N LEU A 14 -17.12 21.58 -22.74
CA LEU A 14 -16.11 21.92 -21.76
C LEU A 14 -15.80 20.57 -21.08
N ALA A 15 -14.83 19.84 -21.63
CA ALA A 15 -14.16 18.81 -20.87
C ALA A 15 -13.61 19.55 -19.65
N THR A 16 -14.32 19.43 -18.54
CA THR A 16 -13.71 19.60 -17.23
C THR A 16 -12.46 18.74 -17.29
N LEU A 17 -11.29 19.37 -17.33
CA LEU A 17 -10.06 18.70 -16.95
C LEU A 17 -10.41 17.96 -15.66
N SER A 18 -10.38 16.63 -15.72
CA SER A 18 -10.26 15.80 -14.55
C SER A 18 -9.15 16.44 -13.73
N GLY A 19 -9.52 17.05 -12.60
CA GLY A 19 -8.55 17.40 -11.58
C GLY A 19 -7.96 16.06 -11.17
N GLY A 20 -6.86 15.69 -11.82
CA GLY A 20 -6.12 14.49 -11.51
C GLY A 20 -5.81 14.55 -10.03
N ILE A 21 -6.24 13.53 -9.31
CA ILE A 21 -5.82 13.29 -7.95
C ILE A 21 -4.37 12.83 -8.10
N ALA A 22 -3.45 13.79 -8.24
CA ALA A 22 -2.08 13.52 -8.66
C ALA A 22 -1.27 12.75 -7.61
N ASN A 23 -1.75 12.66 -6.36
CA ASN A 23 -0.97 12.19 -5.22
C ASN A 23 -1.73 11.15 -4.36
N ALA A 24 -2.64 10.38 -4.96
CA ALA A 24 -3.39 9.34 -4.26
C ALA A 24 -2.86 7.96 -4.63
N GLY A 25 -2.45 7.15 -3.64
CA GLY A 25 -1.95 5.79 -3.85
C GLY A 25 -2.86 4.98 -4.77
N LEU A 26 -2.27 4.30 -5.76
CA LEU A 26 -2.98 3.47 -6.73
C LEU A 26 -2.29 2.12 -6.89
N PHE A 27 -2.94 1.08 -6.39
CA PHE A 27 -2.48 -0.30 -6.51
C PHE A 27 -3.45 -1.06 -7.40
N LYS A 28 -2.93 -1.73 -8.42
CA LYS A 28 -3.70 -2.45 -9.43
C LYS A 28 -3.17 -3.87 -9.49
N MET A 29 -4.01 -4.83 -9.14
CA MET A 29 -3.62 -6.23 -9.00
C MET A 29 -4.41 -7.08 -9.99
N ASP A 30 -3.66 -7.82 -10.80
CA ASP A 30 -4.14 -8.83 -11.73
C ASP A 30 -3.96 -10.20 -11.10
N PHE A 31 -5.06 -10.76 -10.60
CA PHE A 31 -5.10 -12.07 -9.95
C PHE A 31 -5.31 -13.14 -11.00
N GLY A 32 -4.24 -13.40 -11.74
CA GLY A 32 -4.21 -14.26 -12.90
C GLY A 32 -3.05 -13.81 -13.78
N SER A 33 -2.41 -14.74 -14.45
CA SER A 33 -1.42 -14.42 -15.49
C SER A 33 -1.64 -15.25 -16.75
N LEU A 34 -2.63 -16.14 -16.72
CA LEU A 34 -2.78 -17.19 -17.71
C LEU A 34 -3.19 -16.59 -19.06
N GLU A 35 -4.08 -15.60 -19.05
CA GLU A 35 -4.47 -14.93 -20.28
C GLU A 35 -3.35 -14.02 -20.81
N ASN A 36 -2.63 -13.36 -19.89
CA ASN A 36 -1.45 -12.55 -20.21
C ASN A 36 -0.40 -13.40 -20.93
N ASP A 37 -0.07 -14.56 -20.37
CA ASP A 37 0.88 -15.53 -20.91
C ASP A 37 0.43 -16.11 -22.26
N ASN A 38 -0.86 -16.47 -22.39
CA ASN A 38 -1.43 -17.00 -23.63
C ASN A 38 -1.36 -15.99 -24.77
N ASN A 39 -1.55 -14.70 -24.47
CA ASN A 39 -1.54 -13.62 -25.43
C ASN A 39 -0.14 -13.01 -25.63
N GLY A 40 0.85 -13.38 -24.79
CA GLY A 40 2.18 -12.79 -24.81
C GLY A 40 2.19 -11.31 -24.45
N ILE A 41 1.35 -10.92 -23.49
CA ILE A 41 1.19 -9.54 -23.00
C ILE A 41 1.85 -9.45 -21.62
N GLU A 42 2.76 -8.49 -21.46
CA GLU A 42 3.33 -8.09 -20.18
C GLU A 42 2.64 -6.79 -19.75
N LEU A 43 2.11 -6.76 -18.53
CA LEU A 43 1.44 -5.58 -17.98
C LEU A 43 2.45 -4.76 -17.17
N ASP A 44 2.98 -3.70 -17.75
CA ASP A 44 3.90 -2.78 -17.07
C ASP A 44 3.21 -1.88 -16.02
N ASP A 45 1.88 -1.91 -15.98
CA ASP A 45 1.04 -1.00 -15.22
C ASP A 45 0.04 -1.72 -14.29
N TRP A 46 0.33 -3.00 -13.98
CA TRP A 46 -0.43 -3.87 -13.05
C TRP A 46 0.53 -4.85 -12.36
N ASP A 47 0.40 -5.04 -11.05
CA ASP A 47 1.05 -6.15 -10.34
C ASP A 47 0.34 -7.45 -10.72
N THR A 48 1.04 -8.39 -11.36
CA THR A 48 0.46 -9.63 -11.89
C THR A 48 0.83 -10.83 -11.02
N PHE A 49 -0.17 -11.63 -10.65
CA PHE A 49 -0.01 -12.78 -9.74
C PHE A 49 -0.27 -14.10 -10.48
N PRO A 50 0.75 -14.94 -10.71
CA PRO A 50 0.56 -16.25 -11.31
C PRO A 50 0.01 -17.26 -10.29
N THR A 51 -0.20 -18.50 -10.76
CA THR A 51 -0.35 -19.65 -9.85
C THR A 51 0.85 -19.73 -8.90
N PHE A 52 0.61 -19.95 -7.61
CA PHE A 52 1.67 -20.10 -6.61
C PHE A 52 1.29 -21.17 -5.58
N ASP A 53 2.30 -21.74 -4.94
CA ASP A 53 2.15 -22.65 -3.79
C ASP A 53 2.78 -22.02 -2.55
N PHE A 54 2.14 -22.12 -1.39
CA PHE A 54 2.69 -21.59 -0.14
C PHE A 54 4.05 -22.20 0.19
N ALA A 55 4.33 -23.44 -0.23
CA ALA A 55 5.63 -24.09 -0.05
C ALA A 55 6.77 -23.42 -0.84
N GLU A 56 6.48 -22.48 -1.74
CA GLU A 56 7.49 -21.69 -2.47
C GLU A 56 8.05 -20.52 -1.63
N PHE A 57 7.42 -20.22 -0.48
CA PHE A 57 7.80 -19.11 0.40
C PHE A 57 8.51 -19.64 1.65
N ASP A 58 9.59 -18.96 2.08
CA ASP A 58 10.49 -19.42 3.14
C ASP A 58 9.78 -19.68 4.49
N ASP A 59 8.72 -18.94 4.78
CA ASP A 59 7.90 -19.08 5.99
C ASP A 59 6.48 -19.63 5.69
N GLU A 60 6.25 -20.18 4.49
CA GLU A 60 4.93 -20.58 3.98
C GLU A 60 3.90 -19.42 3.92
N ILE A 61 4.40 -18.18 3.97
CA ILE A 61 3.61 -16.94 3.92
C ILE A 61 3.87 -16.25 2.58
N ALA A 62 2.87 -16.23 1.71
CA ALA A 62 2.98 -15.60 0.41
C ALA A 62 2.88 -14.07 0.54
N THR A 63 4.00 -13.35 0.35
CA THR A 63 4.04 -11.88 0.46
C THR A 63 4.78 -11.24 -0.71
N TRP A 64 4.19 -10.15 -1.23
CA TRP A 64 4.75 -9.33 -2.30
C TRP A 64 4.74 -7.86 -1.90
N THR A 65 5.75 -7.11 -2.34
CA THR A 65 5.70 -5.65 -2.35
C THR A 65 4.88 -5.22 -3.56
N LEU A 66 3.88 -4.36 -3.35
CA LEU A 66 3.05 -3.82 -4.42
C LEU A 66 3.68 -2.55 -5.01
N THR A 67 3.37 -2.32 -6.28
CA THR A 67 3.77 -1.13 -7.00
C THR A 67 2.69 -0.06 -6.82
N ASP A 68 3.07 1.12 -6.30
CA ASP A 68 2.21 2.30 -6.37
C ASP A 68 2.32 2.92 -7.78
N PHE A 69 1.25 2.77 -8.56
CA PHE A 69 1.14 3.31 -9.91
C PHE A 69 0.67 4.78 -9.93
N ALA A 70 0.51 5.42 -8.76
CA ALA A 70 0.32 6.85 -8.65
C ALA A 70 1.66 7.58 -8.42
N ALA A 71 1.63 8.92 -8.43
CA ALA A 71 2.80 9.73 -8.10
C ALA A 71 3.02 9.92 -6.59
N SER A 72 2.29 9.18 -5.74
CA SER A 72 2.47 9.22 -4.28
C SER A 72 3.76 8.57 -3.81
N GLY A 73 4.41 7.72 -4.62
CA GLY A 73 5.72 7.16 -4.29
C GLY A 73 5.72 6.18 -3.13
N ASP A 74 4.56 5.61 -2.78
CA ASP A 74 4.45 4.62 -1.72
C ASP A 74 5.11 3.30 -2.17
N ASN A 75 6.16 2.89 -1.47
CA ASN A 75 7.03 1.78 -1.90
C ASN A 75 7.17 0.68 -0.84
N ASP A 76 6.41 0.76 0.26
CA ASP A 76 6.42 -0.25 1.30
C ASP A 76 5.07 -0.95 1.50
N VAL A 77 4.11 -0.71 0.59
CA VAL A 77 2.87 -1.47 0.56
C VAL A 77 3.15 -2.93 0.23
N THR A 78 2.59 -3.82 1.03
CA THR A 78 2.71 -5.26 0.86
C THR A 78 1.35 -5.91 0.78
N LEU A 79 1.23 -6.91 -0.10
CA LEU A 79 0.14 -7.88 -0.08
C LEU A 79 0.67 -9.18 0.52
N THR A 80 0.02 -9.65 1.59
CA THR A 80 0.20 -11.00 2.14
C THR A 80 -1.07 -11.81 1.93
N ILE A 81 -0.96 -12.99 1.33
CA ILE A 81 -2.08 -13.94 1.17
C ILE A 81 -1.88 -15.13 2.12
N LEU A 82 -2.94 -15.53 2.81
CA LEU A 82 -2.96 -16.57 3.86
C LEU A 82 -4.21 -17.43 3.75
N ASP A 83 -4.12 -18.72 4.11
CA ASP A 83 -5.31 -19.55 4.31
C ASP A 83 -6.05 -19.14 5.59
N ASN A 84 -7.39 -19.12 5.57
CA ASN A 84 -8.16 -19.02 6.80
C ASN A 84 -8.19 -20.41 7.47
N GLU A 85 -7.13 -20.76 8.20
CA GLU A 85 -6.95 -22.10 8.78
C GLU A 85 -8.15 -22.55 9.62
N ALA A 86 -8.77 -21.62 10.35
CA ALA A 86 -9.93 -21.92 11.19
C ALA A 86 -11.13 -22.42 10.36
N LEU A 87 -11.40 -21.79 9.20
CA LEU A 87 -12.44 -22.25 8.29
C LEU A 87 -11.98 -23.45 7.46
N ALA A 88 -10.71 -23.49 7.04
CA ALA A 88 -10.15 -24.62 6.33
C ALA A 88 -10.34 -25.93 7.13
N ASP A 89 -10.04 -25.93 8.43
CA ASP A 89 -10.21 -27.10 9.30
C ASP A 89 -11.67 -27.57 9.44
N GLU A 90 -12.64 -26.69 9.23
CA GLU A 90 -14.07 -27.02 9.28
C GLU A 90 -14.58 -27.66 7.98
N PHE A 91 -14.08 -27.22 6.82
CA PHE A 91 -14.65 -27.55 5.51
C PHE A 91 -13.73 -28.35 4.59
N SER A 92 -12.41 -28.22 4.71
CA SER A 92 -11.43 -28.75 3.75
C SER A 92 -10.08 -29.14 4.39
N SER A 93 -9.07 -29.35 3.55
CA SER A 93 -7.66 -29.35 3.97
C SER A 93 -7.10 -27.92 3.85
N PRO A 94 -5.95 -27.63 4.49
CA PRO A 94 -5.25 -26.37 4.30
C PRO A 94 -5.04 -26.06 2.82
N ALA A 95 -5.11 -24.79 2.46
CA ALA A 95 -4.79 -24.34 1.12
C ALA A 95 -3.33 -24.64 0.83
N LEU A 96 -3.06 -25.16 -0.37
CA LEU A 96 -1.72 -25.31 -0.91
C LEU A 96 -1.24 -24.00 -1.55
N GLY A 97 -2.16 -23.10 -1.90
CA GLY A 97 -1.87 -21.85 -2.60
C GLY A 97 -3.07 -21.47 -3.46
N MET A 98 -2.81 -20.77 -4.57
CA MET A 98 -3.86 -20.38 -5.52
C MET A 98 -3.50 -20.82 -6.94
N ILE A 99 -4.51 -21.23 -7.69
CA ILE A 99 -4.37 -21.66 -9.09
C ILE A 99 -5.13 -20.69 -9.98
N HIS A 100 -4.55 -20.36 -11.13
CA HIS A 100 -5.22 -19.55 -12.14
C HIS A 100 -6.15 -20.38 -13.03
N ASN A 101 -7.17 -19.75 -13.61
CA ASN A 101 -7.96 -20.34 -14.69
C ASN A 101 -8.56 -19.26 -15.59
N ASN A 102 -8.90 -19.63 -16.83
CA ASN A 102 -9.55 -18.74 -17.77
C ASN A 102 -11.08 -18.96 -17.76
N PRO A 103 -11.89 -17.91 -17.65
CA PRO A 103 -13.29 -17.94 -18.02
C PRO A 103 -13.47 -17.99 -19.55
N VAL A 104 -14.73 -17.96 -19.98
CA VAL A 104 -15.03 -17.61 -21.38
C VAL A 104 -14.63 -16.15 -21.59
N GLN A 105 -13.57 -15.95 -22.37
CA GLN A 105 -13.00 -14.64 -22.69
C GLN A 105 -14.07 -13.69 -23.26
N GLN A 106 -14.14 -12.48 -22.71
CA GLN A 106 -15.02 -11.42 -23.20
C GLN A 106 -14.29 -10.49 -24.18
N PHE A 107 -12.95 -10.46 -24.16
CA PHE A 107 -12.12 -9.58 -24.99
C PHE A 107 -12.52 -8.10 -24.89
N LEU A 108 -12.91 -7.68 -23.69
CA LEU A 108 -13.48 -6.36 -23.46
C LEU A 108 -12.71 -5.60 -22.38
N ASP A 109 -12.04 -4.54 -22.83
CA ASP A 109 -11.48 -3.52 -21.95
C ASP A 109 -12.62 -2.72 -21.30
N VAL A 110 -12.46 -2.39 -20.03
CA VAL A 110 -13.47 -1.66 -19.24
C VAL A 110 -12.80 -0.61 -18.36
N VAL A 111 -13.62 0.22 -17.70
CA VAL A 111 -13.14 1.21 -16.74
C VAL A 111 -13.84 1.00 -15.41
N TYR A 112 -13.08 0.67 -14.38
CA TYR A 112 -13.58 0.47 -13.01
C TYR A 112 -12.97 1.52 -12.08
N ASP A 113 -13.82 2.22 -11.33
CA ASP A 113 -13.41 3.32 -10.43
C ASP A 113 -12.45 4.35 -11.09
N GLY A 114 -12.62 4.59 -12.40
CA GLY A 114 -11.79 5.51 -13.18
C GLY A 114 -10.46 4.93 -13.68
N VAL A 115 -10.19 3.65 -13.47
CA VAL A 115 -8.99 2.93 -13.92
C VAL A 115 -9.33 2.03 -15.12
N GLU A 116 -8.51 2.09 -16.17
CA GLU A 116 -8.63 1.18 -17.31
C GLU A 116 -8.22 -0.25 -16.89
N VAL A 117 -9.12 -1.21 -17.12
CA VAL A 117 -8.90 -2.64 -16.86
C VAL A 117 -8.86 -3.35 -18.22
N PRO A 118 -7.67 -3.78 -18.67
CA PRO A 118 -7.52 -4.52 -19.92
C PRO A 118 -8.30 -5.83 -19.89
N ALA A 119 -8.73 -6.29 -21.06
CA ALA A 119 -9.45 -7.56 -21.19
C ALA A 119 -8.69 -8.75 -20.57
N VAL A 120 -7.36 -8.78 -20.71
CA VAL A 120 -6.53 -9.88 -20.20
C VAL A 120 -6.60 -10.03 -18.68
N VAL A 121 -6.74 -8.94 -17.93
CA VAL A 121 -6.91 -8.92 -16.46
C VAL A 121 -8.28 -9.47 -16.04
N LYS A 122 -9.30 -9.36 -16.90
CA LYS A 122 -10.64 -9.89 -16.64
C LYS A 122 -10.82 -11.33 -17.11
N ASP A 123 -10.05 -11.72 -18.10
CA ASP A 123 -10.19 -12.97 -18.84
C ASP A 123 -9.29 -14.08 -18.24
N ASP A 124 -8.91 -13.93 -16.98
CA ASP A 124 -8.49 -14.98 -16.05
C ASP A 124 -8.86 -14.63 -14.59
N TYR A 125 -8.61 -15.57 -13.68
CA TYR A 125 -8.84 -15.41 -12.24
C TYR A 125 -8.00 -16.41 -11.43
N LEU A 126 -7.72 -16.07 -10.17
CA LEU A 126 -7.14 -16.97 -9.17
C LEU A 126 -8.22 -17.51 -8.23
N TYR A 127 -8.04 -18.75 -7.79
CA TYR A 127 -8.90 -19.42 -6.83
C TYR A 127 -8.08 -20.30 -5.87
N ARG A 128 -8.60 -20.56 -4.67
CA ARG A 128 -7.92 -21.41 -3.67
C ARG A 128 -7.66 -22.83 -4.18
N ASN A 129 -6.54 -23.42 -3.81
CA ASN A 129 -6.29 -24.84 -4.05
C ASN A 129 -6.24 -25.65 -2.73
N PRO A 130 -7.20 -26.55 -2.44
CA PRO A 130 -8.40 -26.84 -3.20
C PRO A 130 -9.52 -25.81 -2.96
N ASP A 131 -10.26 -25.46 -4.01
CA ASP A 131 -11.45 -24.61 -3.91
C ASP A 131 -12.57 -25.43 -3.28
N THR A 132 -12.91 -25.08 -2.05
CA THR A 132 -13.92 -25.79 -1.27
C THR A 132 -14.90 -24.78 -0.69
N ALA A 133 -16.19 -24.96 -1.00
CA ALA A 133 -17.24 -24.07 -0.52
C ALA A 133 -17.21 -23.93 1.02
N GLY A 134 -17.21 -22.69 1.50
CA GLY A 134 -17.15 -22.34 2.93
C GLY A 134 -15.73 -22.16 3.49
N THR A 135 -14.69 -22.37 2.67
CA THR A 135 -13.32 -21.95 3.00
C THR A 135 -13.06 -20.52 2.56
N GLU A 136 -11.97 -19.92 3.03
CA GLU A 136 -11.60 -18.55 2.69
C GLU A 136 -10.10 -18.38 2.54
N LEU A 137 -9.71 -17.46 1.64
CA LEU A 137 -8.36 -16.90 1.56
C LEU A 137 -8.38 -15.47 2.08
N LEU A 138 -7.40 -15.14 2.91
CA LEU A 138 -7.23 -13.82 3.50
C LEU A 138 -6.11 -13.07 2.79
N PHE A 139 -6.42 -11.86 2.34
CA PHE A 139 -5.52 -10.92 1.70
C PHE A 139 -5.34 -9.76 2.67
N ARG A 140 -4.10 -9.55 3.11
CA ARG A 140 -3.72 -8.46 4.02
C ARG A 140 -2.85 -7.46 3.28
N PHE A 141 -3.26 -6.20 3.30
CA PHE A 141 -2.53 -5.08 2.77
C PHE A 141 -1.95 -4.26 3.92
N GLY A 142 -0.61 -4.25 4.04
CA GLY A 142 0.12 -3.43 5.01
C GLY A 142 0.86 -2.28 4.32
N GLY A 143 1.24 -1.25 5.06
CA GLY A 143 2.01 -0.11 4.54
C GLY A 143 1.18 1.00 3.91
N LEU A 144 -0.13 0.80 3.70
CA LEU A 144 -1.01 1.84 3.15
C LEU A 144 -0.96 3.12 4.00
N ASN A 145 -0.67 4.24 3.36
CA ASN A 145 -0.69 5.56 3.98
C ASN A 145 -2.07 5.89 4.59
N PRO A 146 -2.14 6.67 5.68
CA PRO A 146 -3.42 7.06 6.28
C PRO A 146 -4.33 7.80 5.29
N GLY A 147 -5.57 7.35 5.16
CA GLY A 147 -6.52 7.95 4.23
C GLY A 147 -7.77 7.11 4.01
N LYS A 148 -8.65 7.65 3.19
CA LYS A 148 -9.77 6.96 2.58
C LYS A 148 -9.37 6.32 1.28
N TYR A 149 -9.80 5.09 1.10
CA TYR A 149 -9.55 4.30 -0.09
C TYR A 149 -10.86 3.79 -0.66
N ASN A 150 -10.94 3.77 -1.98
CA ASN A 150 -11.85 2.91 -2.71
C ASN A 150 -11.14 1.58 -2.97
N VAL A 151 -11.77 0.48 -2.56
CA VAL A 151 -11.33 -0.88 -2.82
C VAL A 151 -12.34 -1.49 -3.78
N THR A 152 -11.90 -1.76 -5.01
CA THR A 152 -12.75 -2.30 -6.07
C THR A 152 -12.35 -3.74 -6.36
N LEU A 153 -13.31 -4.66 -6.27
CA LEU A 153 -13.14 -6.08 -6.58
C LEU A 153 -13.92 -6.41 -7.86
N PHE A 154 -13.41 -7.34 -8.66
CA PHE A 154 -14.11 -7.84 -9.83
C PHE A 154 -13.69 -9.25 -10.21
N LEU A 155 -14.64 -9.99 -10.77
CA LEU A 155 -14.41 -11.23 -11.51
C LEU A 155 -15.00 -11.06 -12.92
N GLY A 156 -14.17 -11.23 -13.95
CA GLY A 156 -14.61 -11.11 -15.35
C GLY A 156 -15.44 -12.29 -15.85
N ARG A 157 -15.44 -13.42 -15.14
CA ARG A 157 -16.27 -14.58 -15.47
C ARG A 157 -17.76 -14.25 -15.42
N THR A 158 -18.43 -14.37 -16.55
CA THR A 158 -19.88 -14.13 -16.70
C THR A 158 -20.76 -15.36 -16.54
N SER A 159 -20.18 -16.52 -16.27
CA SER A 159 -20.88 -17.82 -16.20
C SER A 159 -20.94 -18.41 -14.79
N ASP A 160 -20.60 -17.62 -13.77
CA ASP A 160 -20.59 -18.08 -12.40
C ASP A 160 -21.96 -17.94 -11.73
N ALA A 161 -22.75 -19.01 -11.78
CA ALA A 161 -24.15 -18.98 -11.34
C ALA A 161 -24.34 -18.73 -9.84
N ASN A 162 -23.28 -18.88 -9.05
CA ASN A 162 -23.31 -18.66 -7.61
C ASN A 162 -22.99 -17.22 -7.21
N GLY A 163 -22.46 -16.41 -8.14
CA GLY A 163 -21.83 -15.13 -7.80
C GLY A 163 -20.48 -15.30 -7.11
N GLN A 164 -19.85 -14.20 -6.73
CA GLN A 164 -18.61 -14.18 -5.93
C GLN A 164 -18.68 -13.10 -4.87
N TYR A 165 -18.28 -13.46 -3.65
CA TYR A 165 -18.49 -12.64 -2.46
C TYR A 165 -17.23 -12.60 -1.60
N GLY A 166 -17.17 -11.61 -0.73
CA GLY A 166 -16.09 -11.51 0.23
C GLY A 166 -16.38 -10.53 1.35
N LYS A 167 -15.35 -10.31 2.15
CA LYS A 167 -15.38 -9.45 3.33
C LYS A 167 -14.25 -8.46 3.23
N ILE A 168 -14.52 -7.18 3.42
CA ILE A 168 -13.51 -6.13 3.52
C ILE A 168 -13.61 -5.49 4.90
N TRP A 169 -12.47 -5.33 5.57
CA TRP A 169 -12.38 -4.61 6.84
C TRP A 169 -11.00 -3.99 7.05
N VAL A 170 -10.89 -3.14 8.08
CA VAL A 170 -9.64 -2.49 8.48
C VAL A 170 -9.38 -2.81 9.94
N GLU A 171 -8.17 -3.23 10.28
CA GLU A 171 -7.79 -3.63 11.64
C GLU A 171 -6.30 -3.38 11.89
N SER A 172 -5.93 -3.16 13.16
CA SER A 172 -4.54 -2.94 13.57
C SER A 172 -3.77 -4.23 13.90
N ASP A 173 -4.47 -5.35 14.09
CA ASP A 173 -3.88 -6.67 14.31
C ASP A 173 -3.42 -7.29 12.99
N VAL A 174 -2.12 -7.56 12.91
CA VAL A 174 -1.46 -8.22 11.79
C VAL A 174 -1.98 -9.64 11.52
N ASN A 175 -2.64 -10.27 12.50
CA ASN A 175 -3.18 -11.62 12.39
C ASN A 175 -4.67 -11.68 12.00
N GLY A 176 -5.30 -10.56 11.65
CA GLY A 176 -6.66 -10.57 11.09
C GLY A 176 -7.78 -10.62 12.13
N GLY A 177 -7.66 -9.83 13.19
CA GLY A 177 -8.80 -9.57 14.08
C GLY A 177 -9.96 -8.88 13.35
N GLY A 178 -11.15 -8.90 13.96
CA GLY A 178 -12.27 -8.04 13.53
C GLY A 178 -12.94 -8.42 12.20
N GLU A 179 -12.67 -9.61 11.67
CA GLU A 179 -13.32 -10.13 10.47
C GLU A 179 -14.87 -10.10 10.60
N PRO A 180 -15.59 -9.58 9.60
CA PRO A 180 -17.06 -9.58 9.59
C PRO A 180 -17.68 -11.00 9.57
N ASP A 181 -18.75 -11.21 10.34
CA ASP A 181 -19.50 -12.48 10.36
C ASP A 181 -20.18 -12.84 9.01
N SER A 182 -20.28 -11.88 8.09
CA SER A 182 -20.97 -12.05 6.80
C SER A 182 -20.30 -11.21 5.73
N GLU A 183 -20.48 -11.60 4.47
CA GLU A 183 -20.02 -10.82 3.32
C GLU A 183 -20.54 -9.38 3.38
N ASN A 184 -19.71 -8.44 2.92
CA ASN A 184 -20.08 -7.04 2.79
C ASN A 184 -19.74 -6.44 1.43
N THR A 185 -19.21 -7.25 0.51
CA THR A 185 -18.83 -6.80 -0.84
C THR A 185 -20.04 -6.75 -1.78
N GLY A 186 -21.06 -7.55 -1.52
CA GLY A 186 -22.01 -7.97 -2.54
C GLY A 186 -21.35 -8.86 -3.60
N ASN A 187 -22.13 -9.25 -4.61
CA ASN A 187 -21.65 -10.08 -5.72
C ASN A 187 -20.76 -9.25 -6.65
N PHE A 188 -19.51 -9.68 -6.88
CA PHE A 188 -18.59 -9.04 -7.83
C PHE A 188 -18.31 -9.84 -9.11
N ALA A 189 -19.02 -10.96 -9.32
CA ALA A 189 -18.96 -11.72 -10.56
C ALA A 189 -19.76 -11.06 -11.68
N GLY A 190 -19.27 -11.17 -12.92
CA GLY A 190 -19.98 -10.72 -14.12
C GLY A 190 -21.28 -11.47 -14.43
N PHE A 191 -21.74 -12.38 -13.57
CA PHE A 191 -23.06 -12.99 -13.64
C PHE A 191 -23.94 -12.44 -12.51
N ASP A 192 -25.15 -11.98 -12.85
CA ASP A 192 -26.16 -11.64 -11.86
C ASP A 192 -27.00 -12.89 -11.52
N PRO A 193 -26.85 -13.48 -10.33
CA PRO A 193 -27.60 -14.67 -9.93
C PRO A 193 -29.08 -14.39 -9.62
N GLU A 194 -29.44 -13.14 -9.32
CA GLU A 194 -30.83 -12.75 -9.05
C GLU A 194 -31.62 -12.58 -10.35
N GLU A 195 -31.03 -11.93 -11.35
CA GLU A 195 -31.64 -11.73 -12.66
C GLU A 195 -31.39 -12.90 -13.64
N GLY A 196 -30.40 -13.75 -13.36
CA GLY A 196 -29.97 -14.84 -14.23
C GLY A 196 -29.35 -14.34 -15.53
N ALA A 197 -28.62 -13.23 -15.47
CA ALA A 197 -28.12 -12.51 -16.63
C ALA A 197 -26.58 -12.38 -16.62
N GLU A 198 -25.98 -12.59 -17.78
CA GLU A 198 -24.56 -12.36 -18.02
C GLU A 198 -24.31 -10.87 -18.28
N ASN A 199 -23.27 -10.31 -17.67
CA ASN A 199 -22.79 -8.96 -17.91
C ASN A 199 -21.32 -9.00 -18.41
N PRO A 200 -21.09 -8.91 -19.74
CA PRO A 200 -19.75 -8.86 -20.33
C PRO A 200 -18.86 -7.72 -19.80
N ASP A 201 -19.48 -6.62 -19.37
CA ASP A 201 -18.77 -5.50 -18.76
C ASP A 201 -18.27 -5.85 -17.35
N GLY A 202 -18.72 -6.95 -16.74
CA GLY A 202 -18.46 -7.36 -15.36
C GLY A 202 -19.34 -6.65 -14.35
N ASN A 203 -19.26 -7.04 -13.07
CA ASN A 203 -20.01 -6.41 -11.98
C ASN A 203 -19.05 -5.93 -10.87
N PRO A 204 -18.18 -4.94 -11.13
CA PRO A 204 -17.23 -4.48 -10.13
C PRO A 204 -17.96 -3.93 -8.89
N VAL A 205 -17.50 -4.28 -7.71
CA VAL A 205 -18.00 -3.70 -6.45
C VAL A 205 -16.93 -2.83 -5.83
N THR A 206 -17.30 -1.62 -5.41
CA THR A 206 -16.37 -0.67 -4.78
C THR A 206 -16.84 -0.34 -3.37
N LEU A 207 -15.97 -0.56 -2.39
CA LEU A 207 -16.19 -0.21 -1.00
C LEU A 207 -15.23 0.92 -0.60
N SER A 208 -15.75 1.91 0.14
CA SER A 208 -14.92 2.96 0.72
C SER A 208 -14.53 2.59 2.14
N VAL A 209 -13.23 2.67 2.45
CA VAL A 209 -12.65 2.36 3.77
C VAL A 209 -11.80 3.51 4.26
N ASP A 210 -11.81 3.77 5.57
CA ASP A 210 -10.89 4.68 6.24
C ASP A 210 -9.75 3.86 6.87
N ILE A 211 -8.50 4.18 6.54
CA ILE A 211 -7.29 3.52 7.05
C ILE A 211 -6.49 4.54 7.87
N ALA A 212 -6.20 4.22 9.14
CA ALA A 212 -5.29 5.00 9.98
C ALA A 212 -3.86 4.44 9.93
N ALA A 213 -2.90 5.22 10.45
CA ALA A 213 -1.49 4.82 10.49
C ALA A 213 -1.30 3.47 11.18
N GLY A 214 -0.53 2.59 10.54
CA GLY A 214 -0.22 1.25 11.04
C GLY A 214 -1.38 0.25 10.99
N GLN A 215 -2.53 0.60 10.39
CA GLN A 215 -3.61 -0.36 10.16
C GLN A 215 -3.42 -1.13 8.87
N TYR A 216 -4.03 -2.31 8.81
CA TYR A 216 -4.07 -3.17 7.64
C TYR A 216 -5.46 -3.11 7.02
N LEU A 217 -5.51 -3.08 5.68
CA LEU A 217 -6.71 -3.43 4.94
C LEU A 217 -6.74 -4.94 4.75
N TRP A 218 -7.89 -5.54 5.02
CA TRP A 218 -8.11 -6.97 4.85
C TRP A 218 -9.21 -7.23 3.82
N TYR A 219 -9.00 -8.28 3.05
CA TYR A 219 -10.00 -8.88 2.16
C TYR A 219 -10.05 -10.39 2.38
N GLY A 220 -11.21 -10.91 2.77
CA GLY A 220 -11.49 -12.34 2.83
C GLY A 220 -12.28 -12.77 1.59
N HIS A 221 -11.67 -13.56 0.72
CA HIS A 221 -12.37 -14.17 -0.42
C HIS A 221 -13.13 -15.41 0.05
N MET A 222 -14.44 -15.47 -0.22
CA MET A 222 -15.29 -16.58 0.21
C MET A 222 -15.44 -17.62 -0.90
N GLU A 223 -14.76 -18.75 -0.73
CA GLU A 223 -14.80 -19.84 -1.70
C GLU A 223 -16.17 -20.52 -1.69
N ASP A 224 -16.66 -20.85 -2.88
CA ASP A 224 -17.97 -21.47 -3.11
C ASP A 224 -17.89 -22.72 -4.00
N ASN A 225 -16.68 -23.24 -4.26
CA ASN A 225 -16.40 -24.34 -5.18
C ASN A 225 -16.59 -23.96 -6.66
N SER A 226 -16.53 -22.67 -6.99
CA SER A 226 -16.55 -22.13 -8.35
C SER A 226 -15.81 -20.79 -8.42
N GLY A 227 -15.22 -20.46 -9.57
CA GLY A 227 -14.76 -19.09 -9.78
C GLY A 227 -13.59 -18.70 -8.87
N GLY A 228 -13.53 -17.43 -8.51
CA GLY A 228 -12.39 -16.82 -7.83
C GLY A 228 -12.39 -15.30 -8.01
N ILE A 229 -11.21 -14.69 -8.03
CA ILE A 229 -11.04 -13.24 -8.23
C ILE A 229 -10.16 -12.96 -9.45
N SER A 230 -10.61 -12.07 -10.34
CA SER A 230 -9.80 -11.60 -11.49
C SER A 230 -8.86 -10.48 -11.10
N GLY A 231 -9.33 -9.53 -10.29
CA GLY A 231 -8.47 -8.43 -9.90
C GLY A 231 -9.03 -7.53 -8.82
N MET A 232 -8.16 -6.64 -8.36
CA MET A 232 -8.45 -5.65 -7.35
C MET A 232 -7.81 -4.31 -7.71
N ILE A 233 -8.50 -3.21 -7.40
CA ILE A 233 -7.96 -1.85 -7.43
C ILE A 233 -8.11 -1.24 -6.05
N ILE A 234 -7.01 -0.81 -5.44
CA ILE A 234 -7.01 -0.01 -4.21
C ILE A 234 -6.56 1.39 -4.58
N ARG A 235 -7.45 2.36 -4.45
CA ARG A 235 -7.21 3.75 -4.85
C ARG A 235 -7.53 4.70 -3.72
N GLN A 236 -6.56 5.47 -3.28
CA GLN A 236 -6.80 6.52 -2.30
C GLN A 236 -7.72 7.59 -2.90
N THR A 237 -8.73 8.03 -2.14
CA THR A 237 -9.71 9.02 -2.59
C THR A 237 -9.67 10.30 -1.76
N GLU A 238 -9.28 10.19 -0.50
CA GLU A 238 -9.01 11.30 0.41
C GLU A 238 -7.90 10.84 1.36
N GLY A 239 -7.03 11.70 1.87
CA GLY A 239 -5.90 11.27 2.70
C GLY A 239 -4.69 12.13 2.38
N GLY A 240 -3.94 12.51 3.41
CA GLY A 240 -2.82 13.44 3.26
C GLY A 240 -1.76 12.83 2.35
N GLY A 241 -1.00 13.69 1.64
CA GLY A 241 0.26 13.28 1.03
C GLY A 241 1.13 12.51 2.04
N LEU A 242 2.13 11.79 1.54
CA LEU A 242 3.07 10.98 2.34
C LEU A 242 3.27 11.57 3.73
N GLN A 243 3.15 10.76 4.80
CA GLN A 243 3.44 11.30 6.13
C GLN A 243 4.85 11.90 6.12
N GLY A 244 4.96 13.20 6.45
CA GLY A 244 6.22 13.94 6.34
C GLY A 244 6.38 14.79 5.07
N ASP A 245 5.53 14.65 4.05
CA ASP A 245 5.45 15.51 2.87
C ASP A 245 4.61 16.76 3.25
N PHE A 246 5.31 17.82 3.64
CA PHE A 246 4.71 19.02 4.20
C PHE A 246 4.36 20.07 3.14
N ASP A 247 4.89 19.94 1.93
CA ASP A 247 4.57 20.79 0.78
C ASP A 247 3.57 20.14 -0.20
N ALA A 248 3.23 18.87 0.04
CA ALA A 248 2.29 18.03 -0.70
C ALA A 248 2.72 17.78 -2.15
N ASN A 249 4.04 17.70 -2.41
CA ASN A 249 4.59 17.46 -3.74
C ASN A 249 4.68 15.96 -4.11
N GLY A 250 4.38 15.06 -3.17
CA GLY A 250 4.40 13.61 -3.35
C GLY A 250 5.76 12.96 -3.13
N VAL A 251 6.77 13.71 -2.68
CA VAL A 251 8.13 13.24 -2.48
C VAL A 251 8.62 13.69 -1.12
N LEU A 252 9.13 12.78 -0.29
CA LEU A 252 9.87 13.15 0.91
C LEU A 252 11.26 13.66 0.52
N ASP A 253 11.44 14.97 0.53
CA ASP A 253 12.68 15.61 0.08
C ASP A 253 13.27 16.63 1.07
N GLN A 254 14.27 17.38 0.62
CA GLN A 254 14.97 18.36 1.44
C GLN A 254 14.05 19.49 1.91
N LEU A 255 13.07 19.88 1.11
CA LEU A 255 12.13 20.95 1.46
C LEU A 255 11.27 20.56 2.67
N ASP A 256 10.94 19.28 2.80
CA ASP A 256 10.18 18.76 3.94
C ASP A 256 10.98 18.78 5.23
N ILE A 257 12.19 18.23 5.23
CA ILE A 257 13.03 18.23 6.43
C ILE A 257 13.45 19.65 6.82
N GLU A 258 13.63 20.55 5.86
CA GLU A 258 13.85 21.98 6.11
C GLU A 258 12.62 22.61 6.77
N ALA A 259 11.42 22.34 6.26
CA ALA A 259 10.18 22.84 6.82
C ALA A 259 9.94 22.33 8.25
N LEU A 260 10.24 21.06 8.51
CA LEU A 260 10.17 20.45 9.83
C LEU A 260 11.20 21.05 10.78
N SER A 261 12.47 21.18 10.34
CA SER A 261 13.54 21.78 11.15
C SER A 261 13.20 23.23 11.52
N ALA A 262 12.66 24.00 10.59
CA ALA A 262 12.18 25.35 10.85
C ALA A 262 11.02 25.38 11.86
N ALA A 263 10.09 24.42 11.80
CA ALA A 263 8.99 24.32 12.76
C ALA A 263 9.48 24.00 14.17
N VAL A 264 10.42 23.04 14.30
CA VAL A 264 11.08 22.67 15.56
C VAL A 264 11.81 23.87 16.16
N ARG A 265 12.63 24.59 15.37
CA ARG A 265 13.31 25.81 15.82
C ARG A 265 12.33 26.91 16.25
N GLY A 266 11.21 27.02 15.56
CA GLY A 266 10.14 27.97 15.89
C GLY A 266 9.43 27.69 17.22
N GLY A 267 9.49 26.45 17.72
CA GLY A 267 8.90 26.01 18.99
C GLY A 267 7.37 26.03 19.02
N ALA A 268 6.73 26.13 17.85
CA ALA A 268 5.29 25.98 17.71
C ALA A 268 4.97 24.51 17.35
N ASN A 269 3.78 24.04 17.75
CA ASN A 269 3.35 22.67 17.46
C ASN A 269 2.18 22.61 16.46
N PRO A 270 2.34 23.01 15.19
CA PRO A 270 1.33 22.73 14.17
C PRO A 270 1.18 21.22 14.00
N SER A 271 -0.05 20.71 14.04
CA SER A 271 -0.34 19.28 13.91
C SER A 271 0.16 18.67 12.60
N LYS A 272 0.43 19.47 11.57
CA LYS A 272 0.96 18.97 10.30
C LYS A 272 2.42 18.51 10.39
N TYR A 273 3.18 18.98 11.39
CA TYR A 273 4.60 18.64 11.59
C TYR A 273 4.81 17.64 12.74
N ASP A 274 3.74 17.28 13.46
CA ASP A 274 3.74 16.29 14.54
C ASP A 274 3.57 14.89 13.92
N VAL A 275 4.68 14.33 13.43
CA VAL A 275 4.69 13.02 12.77
C VAL A 275 4.73 11.87 13.79
N THR A 276 5.13 12.15 15.03
CA THR A 276 5.09 11.17 16.12
C THR A 276 3.70 11.03 16.75
N GLY A 277 2.83 12.03 16.59
CA GLY A 277 1.48 12.06 17.14
C GLY A 277 1.44 12.33 18.66
N ASP A 278 2.52 12.86 19.25
CA ASP A 278 2.64 13.09 20.70
C ASP A 278 2.11 14.47 21.14
N GLY A 279 1.67 15.30 20.18
CA GLY A 279 1.19 16.66 20.39
C GLY A 279 2.30 17.72 20.42
N LYS A 280 3.54 17.36 20.09
CA LYS A 280 4.68 18.27 19.99
C LYS A 280 5.29 18.21 18.60
N VAL A 281 6.08 19.23 18.30
CA VAL A 281 6.93 19.29 17.11
C VAL A 281 8.34 19.51 17.61
N ASP A 282 9.09 18.43 17.76
CA ASP A 282 10.43 18.45 18.35
C ASP A 282 11.43 17.51 17.64
N ALA A 283 12.56 17.22 18.29
CA ALA A 283 13.61 16.38 17.72
C ALA A 283 13.15 14.95 17.43
N ALA A 284 12.13 14.43 18.14
CA ALA A 284 11.57 13.11 17.89
C ALA A 284 10.86 13.05 16.52
N ASP A 285 10.20 14.14 16.11
CA ASP A 285 9.58 14.25 14.79
C ASP A 285 10.63 14.23 13.68
N ARG A 286 11.75 14.96 13.87
CA ARG A 286 12.87 14.92 12.91
C ARG A 286 13.50 13.54 12.82
N GLU A 287 13.72 12.88 13.96
CA GLU A 287 14.26 11.52 13.98
C GLU A 287 13.36 10.54 13.23
N THR A 288 12.05 10.60 13.46
CA THR A 288 11.03 9.78 12.78
C THR A 288 11.01 10.08 11.28
N TRP A 289 11.02 11.35 10.88
CA TRP A 289 11.06 11.75 9.48
C TRP A 289 12.29 11.20 8.75
N ILE A 290 13.48 11.35 9.34
CA ILE A 290 14.75 10.92 8.71
C ILE A 290 14.85 9.41 8.64
N ARG A 291 14.58 8.71 9.75
CA ARG A 291 14.86 7.27 9.88
C ARG A 291 13.75 6.37 9.41
N ASP A 292 12.50 6.73 9.69
CA ASP A 292 11.36 5.84 9.52
C ASP A 292 10.58 6.18 8.24
N LEU A 293 10.36 7.47 7.99
CA LEU A 293 9.61 7.95 6.82
C LEU A 293 10.50 7.99 5.57
N ARG A 294 11.57 8.79 5.60
CA ARG A 294 12.49 8.94 4.45
C ARG A 294 13.46 7.79 4.30
N LYS A 295 13.69 7.00 5.35
CA LYS A 295 14.66 5.89 5.41
C LYS A 295 16.04 6.32 4.92
N THR A 296 16.52 7.47 5.40
CA THR A 296 17.86 7.99 5.11
C THR A 296 18.68 8.17 6.40
N TYR A 297 19.82 8.84 6.31
CA TYR A 297 20.74 9.13 7.39
C TYR A 297 20.87 10.62 7.63
N TYR A 298 21.17 10.99 8.87
CA TYR A 298 21.76 12.30 9.12
C TYR A 298 23.08 12.39 8.36
N GLY A 299 23.25 13.44 7.56
CA GLY A 299 24.43 13.61 6.72
C GLY A 299 24.19 13.47 5.21
N ASP A 300 23.12 12.80 4.78
CA ASP A 300 22.73 12.63 3.36
C ASP A 300 22.30 13.98 2.76
N SER A 301 23.26 14.74 2.27
CA SER A 301 23.10 16.12 1.81
C SER A 301 22.74 16.22 0.35
N ASN A 302 22.96 15.16 -0.42
CA ASN A 302 22.59 15.10 -1.83
C ASN A 302 21.23 14.37 -2.05
N ASN A 303 20.63 13.83 -0.98
CA ASN A 303 19.34 13.13 -0.92
C ASN A 303 19.32 11.83 -1.75
N ASP A 304 20.45 11.16 -1.93
CA ASP A 304 20.55 9.89 -2.67
C ASP A 304 20.27 8.64 -1.80
N GLY A 305 19.99 8.84 -0.50
CA GLY A 305 19.66 7.79 0.45
C GLY A 305 20.87 7.14 1.11
N VAL A 306 22.09 7.62 0.84
CA VAL A 306 23.31 7.19 1.54
C VAL A 306 23.98 8.37 2.23
N PHE A 307 24.75 8.09 3.29
CA PHE A 307 25.65 9.07 3.88
C PHE A 307 27.09 8.64 3.61
N ASP A 308 27.77 9.31 2.69
CA ASP A 308 29.12 8.98 2.26
C ASP A 308 29.99 10.21 1.93
N SER A 309 31.18 9.96 1.38
CA SER A 309 32.11 11.05 1.03
C SER A 309 31.57 12.07 0.02
N SER A 310 30.56 11.72 -0.79
CA SER A 310 29.95 12.62 -1.77
C SER A 310 29.10 13.71 -1.11
N ASP A 311 28.50 13.45 0.05
CA ASP A 311 27.79 14.44 0.85
C ASP A 311 28.73 15.51 1.38
N PHE A 312 29.90 15.10 1.88
CA PHE A 312 30.92 16.05 2.30
C PHE A 312 31.40 16.93 1.15
N VAL A 313 31.53 16.36 -0.06
CA VAL A 313 31.86 17.17 -1.24
C VAL A 313 30.77 18.20 -1.52
N ALA A 314 29.50 17.83 -1.39
CA ALA A 314 28.37 18.75 -1.59
C ALA A 314 28.42 19.94 -0.62
N VAL A 315 28.47 19.68 0.69
CA VAL A 315 28.42 20.76 1.71
C VAL A 315 29.68 21.63 1.73
N PHE A 316 30.88 21.04 1.55
CA PHE A 316 32.12 21.83 1.56
C PHE A 316 32.33 22.64 0.27
N MET A 317 31.63 22.33 -0.82
CA MET A 317 31.62 23.18 -2.01
C MET A 317 30.85 24.48 -1.79
N ILE A 318 29.86 24.48 -0.91
CA ILE A 318 29.04 25.65 -0.57
C ILE A 318 29.84 26.57 0.36
N GLY A 319 30.52 25.98 1.35
CA GLY A 319 31.54 26.69 2.15
C GLY A 319 31.01 27.41 3.39
N GLU A 320 29.93 26.91 3.99
CA GLU A 320 29.30 27.50 5.19
C GLU A 320 29.85 26.94 6.52
N TYR A 321 30.67 25.89 6.47
CA TYR A 321 31.25 25.28 7.67
C TYR A 321 31.99 26.31 8.54
N GLU A 322 31.48 26.54 9.76
CA GLU A 322 32.05 27.47 10.74
C GLU A 322 32.32 28.88 10.17
N ASP A 323 31.44 29.36 9.27
CA ASP A 323 31.59 30.67 8.61
C ASP A 323 31.23 31.85 9.54
N GLY A 324 30.53 31.58 10.64
CA GLY A 324 30.08 32.54 11.65
C GLY A 324 28.89 33.40 11.23
N ILE A 325 28.20 33.02 10.15
CA ILE A 325 26.89 33.55 9.75
C ILE A 325 25.85 32.66 10.43
N ALA A 326 24.81 33.28 11.01
CA ALA A 326 23.78 32.54 11.75
C ALA A 326 22.55 32.31 10.86
N GLY A 327 22.04 31.09 10.82
CA GLY A 327 20.81 30.69 10.16
C GLY A 327 20.89 30.69 8.64
N ASN A 328 22.08 30.52 8.04
CA ASN A 328 22.25 30.48 6.58
C ASN A 328 22.35 29.08 5.99
N SER A 329 22.38 28.02 6.80
CA SER A 329 22.52 26.66 6.29
C SER A 329 21.19 25.92 6.25
N THR A 330 20.92 25.30 5.10
CA THR A 330 19.90 24.26 4.90
C THR A 330 20.46 22.86 5.15
N TRP A 331 19.60 21.84 5.11
CA TRP A 331 20.04 20.44 5.21
C TRP A 331 21.09 20.07 4.14
N ALA A 332 20.86 20.51 2.90
CA ALA A 332 21.77 20.29 1.77
C ALA A 332 23.10 21.04 1.90
N GLU A 333 23.12 22.07 2.75
CA GLU A 333 24.27 22.93 3.01
C GLU A 333 25.01 22.55 4.30
N GLY A 334 24.46 21.62 5.08
CA GLY A 334 25.12 20.98 6.23
C GLY A 334 24.39 21.08 7.57
N ASP A 335 23.21 21.71 7.66
CA ASP A 335 22.37 21.82 8.88
C ASP A 335 21.69 20.47 9.22
N TRP A 336 22.48 19.45 9.52
CA TRP A 336 21.98 18.11 9.87
C TRP A 336 21.40 18.08 11.28
N SER A 337 21.91 18.91 12.19
CA SER A 337 21.40 19.08 13.55
C SER A 337 20.05 19.82 13.57
N GLY A 338 19.77 20.64 12.55
CA GLY A 338 18.52 21.37 12.38
C GLY A 338 18.48 22.68 13.17
N ASP A 339 19.61 23.24 13.58
CA ASP A 339 19.69 24.52 14.31
C ASP A 339 19.89 25.75 13.39
N GLY A 340 20.15 25.52 12.10
CA GLY A 340 20.24 26.53 11.04
C GLY A 340 21.67 26.91 10.66
N ASP A 341 22.67 26.31 11.27
CA ASP A 341 24.09 26.55 11.04
C ASP A 341 24.78 25.25 10.62
N PHE A 342 25.84 25.33 9.79
CA PHE A 342 26.71 24.18 9.53
C PHE A 342 27.98 24.27 10.37
N ASP A 343 28.04 23.52 11.46
CA ASP A 343 29.16 23.53 12.40
C ASP A 343 29.53 22.13 12.93
N SER A 344 30.40 22.09 13.95
CA SER A 344 30.83 20.81 14.54
C SER A 344 29.69 19.96 15.14
N SER A 345 28.55 20.54 15.47
CA SER A 345 27.39 19.86 16.04
C SER A 345 26.63 19.01 15.01
N ASP A 346 26.62 19.41 13.73
CA ASP A 346 26.04 18.62 12.63
C ASP A 346 26.83 17.34 12.41
N PHE A 347 28.16 17.40 12.50
CA PHE A 347 28.99 16.20 12.49
C PHE A 347 28.67 15.28 13.66
N VAL A 348 28.39 15.83 14.85
CA VAL A 348 27.97 15.01 15.99
C VAL A 348 26.63 14.34 15.68
N ALA A 349 25.65 15.05 15.10
CA ALA A 349 24.37 14.46 14.71
C ALA A 349 24.54 13.33 13.67
N ALA A 350 25.24 13.61 12.57
CA ALA A 350 25.47 12.65 11.48
C ALA A 350 26.26 11.42 11.91
N PHE A 351 27.37 11.58 12.63
CA PHE A 351 28.16 10.43 13.09
C PHE A 351 27.52 9.66 14.24
N SER A 352 26.66 10.30 15.04
CA SER A 352 25.89 9.59 16.08
C SER A 352 24.80 8.70 15.48
N ASP A 353 24.31 9.01 14.27
CA ASP A 353 23.36 8.17 13.55
C ASP A 353 24.00 6.87 13.01
N GLY A 354 25.32 6.89 12.77
CA GLY A 354 26.10 5.68 12.44
C GLY A 354 25.99 5.21 10.99
N GLY A 355 25.48 6.05 10.08
CA GLY A 355 25.24 5.72 8.67
C GLY A 355 26.42 5.85 7.72
N PHE A 356 27.53 6.45 8.16
CA PHE A 356 28.62 6.80 7.25
C PHE A 356 29.21 5.57 6.56
N GLU A 357 29.17 5.55 5.23
CA GLU A 357 29.64 4.45 4.36
C GLU A 357 28.91 3.11 4.63
N ALA A 358 27.71 3.14 5.23
CA ALA A 358 26.90 1.96 5.50
C ALA A 358 26.08 1.49 4.29
N GLY A 359 25.95 2.33 3.25
CA GLY A 359 25.02 2.13 2.15
C GLY A 359 23.59 2.55 2.53
N PRO A 360 22.58 2.22 1.70
CA PRO A 360 21.19 2.60 1.96
C PRO A 360 20.64 2.02 3.26
N ARG A 361 19.79 2.77 3.97
CA ARG A 361 19.16 2.30 5.21
C ARG A 361 18.16 1.19 4.88
N ALA A 362 18.40 -0.02 5.40
CA ALA A 362 17.48 -1.13 5.23
C ALA A 362 16.15 -0.85 5.94
N ALA A 363 15.03 -1.21 5.30
CA ALA A 363 13.74 -1.25 5.97
C ALA A 363 13.84 -2.23 7.16
N VAL A 364 13.47 -1.78 8.35
CA VAL A 364 13.42 -2.64 9.53
C VAL A 364 12.30 -3.68 9.32
N SER A 365 12.66 -4.91 8.95
CA SER A 365 11.71 -6.02 9.05
C SER A 365 11.37 -6.18 10.53
N ALA A 366 10.08 -6.18 10.88
CA ALA A 366 9.63 -6.45 12.23
C ALA A 366 10.29 -7.75 12.72
N VAL A 367 11.16 -7.64 13.72
CA VAL A 367 11.78 -8.80 14.35
C VAL A 367 10.68 -9.56 15.10
N PRO A 368 10.44 -10.85 14.83
CA PRO A 368 9.47 -11.62 15.60
C PRO A 368 9.81 -11.51 17.08
N GLU A 369 8.85 -11.07 17.91
CA GLU A 369 9.11 -10.92 19.34
C GLU A 369 9.64 -12.24 19.91
N PRO A 370 10.69 -12.20 20.76
CA PRO A 370 11.27 -13.41 21.31
C PRO A 370 10.19 -14.20 22.05
N SER A 371 10.26 -15.53 21.94
CA SER A 371 9.32 -16.55 22.42
C SER A 371 9.05 -16.57 23.94
N SER A 372 9.27 -15.44 24.62
CA SER A 372 8.96 -15.09 26.00
C SER A 372 7.53 -15.49 26.39
N LEU A 373 6.54 -15.23 25.54
CA LEU A 373 5.15 -15.61 25.78
C LEU A 373 4.94 -17.13 25.68
N ALA A 374 5.62 -17.80 24.74
CA ALA A 374 5.60 -19.25 24.63
C ALA A 374 6.30 -19.92 25.83
N LEU A 375 7.42 -19.36 26.31
CA LEU A 375 8.12 -19.81 27.52
C LEU A 375 7.29 -19.58 28.78
N LEU A 376 6.57 -18.46 28.88
CA LEU A 376 5.69 -18.16 30.00
C LEU A 376 4.46 -19.08 30.01
N ALA A 377 3.84 -19.34 28.85
CA ALA A 377 2.73 -20.27 28.71
C ALA A 377 3.16 -21.71 29.06
N THR A 378 4.33 -22.13 28.59
CA THR A 378 4.89 -23.46 28.92
C THR A 378 5.22 -23.55 30.42
N GLY A 379 5.77 -22.49 31.01
CA GLY A 379 6.03 -22.40 32.46
C GLY A 379 4.75 -22.50 33.31
N MET A 380 3.68 -21.83 32.89
CA MET A 380 2.38 -21.90 33.58
C MET A 380 1.73 -23.28 33.46
N LEU A 381 1.83 -23.96 32.32
CA LEU A 381 1.35 -25.34 32.12
C LEU A 381 2.10 -26.34 33.00
N LEU A 382 3.42 -26.18 33.15
CA LEU A 382 4.24 -27.03 34.02
C LEU A 382 3.92 -26.80 35.51
N LEU A 383 3.62 -25.56 35.92
CA LEU A 383 3.18 -25.24 37.28
C LEU A 383 1.77 -25.76 37.59
N ALA A 384 0.86 -25.71 36.62
CA ALA A 384 -0.50 -26.23 36.75
C ALA A 384 -0.52 -27.77 36.89
N ARG A 385 0.36 -28.48 36.16
CA ARG A 385 0.51 -29.94 36.29
C ARG A 385 1.10 -30.38 37.63
N ARG A 386 1.84 -29.51 38.32
CA ARG A 386 2.48 -29.81 39.62
C ARG A 386 1.54 -29.61 40.82
N ARG A 387 0.34 -29.05 40.61
CA ARG A 387 -0.67 -28.78 41.63
C ARG A 387 -1.84 -29.79 41.65
N ARG A 388 -1.74 -30.90 40.92
CA ARG A 388 -2.70 -32.02 41.00
C ARG A 388 -2.13 -33.20 41.77
#